data_AF-A0A067MHI5-F1
#
_entry.id   AF-A0A067MHI5-F1
#
_cell.length_a   1.000
_cell.length_b   1.000
_cell.length_c   1.000
_cell.angle_alpha   90.00
_cell.angle_beta   90.00
_cell.angle_gamma   90.00
#
_symmetry.space_group_name_H-M   'P 1'
#
loop_
_entity.id
_entity.type
_entity.pdbx_description
1 polymer ?
#
loop_
_entity_poly.entity_id
_entity_poly.type
_entity_poly.pdbx_seq_one_letter_code
_entity_poly.pdbx_strand_id
1 'polypeptide(L)'
;MDSPSPPPPPEDSPPPPPLPSTSSGSPTDFLKAVVGKRVVVRLVSGVDYRGLLSCLDGYMNIALEQTEEHVNGRITNRYGDAFIRGNNGS
;
A
#
# COMPACT_ATOMS: atom_id res chain seq x y z
N MET A 1 48.23 -4.94 -22.83
CA MET A 1 47.27 -5.45 -23.84
C MET A 1 45.99 -4.68 -23.61
N ASP A 2 45.90 -3.47 -24.16
CA ASP A 2 44.71 -2.63 -24.07
C ASP A 2 43.64 -3.20 -25.00
N SER A 3 42.52 -3.66 -24.42
CA SER A 3 41.36 -4.07 -25.18
C SER A 3 40.70 -2.84 -25.82
N PRO A 4 40.36 -2.85 -27.12
CA PRO A 4 39.70 -1.72 -27.74
C PRO A 4 38.29 -1.53 -27.17
N SER A 5 37.97 -0.28 -26.83
CA SER A 5 36.64 0.14 -26.40
C SER A 5 35.63 -0.07 -27.54
N PRO A 6 34.40 -0.55 -27.27
CA PRO A 6 33.40 -0.76 -28.31
C PRO A 6 32.96 0.58 -28.94
N PRO A 7 32.56 0.57 -30.23
CA PRO A 7 32.08 1.77 -30.90
C PRO A 7 30.79 2.30 -30.25
N PRO A 8 30.57 3.62 -30.26
CA PRO A 8 29.31 4.19 -29.78
C PRO A 8 28.16 3.72 -30.67
N PRO A 9 26.96 3.49 -30.10
CA PRO A 9 25.79 3.09 -30.88
C PRO A 9 25.38 4.20 -31.87
N PRO A 10 24.76 3.83 -33.01
CA PRO A 10 24.27 4.80 -33.98
C PRO A 10 23.21 5.72 -33.37
N GLU A 11 23.38 7.03 -33.61
CA GLU A 11 22.67 8.15 -32.99
C GLU A 11 21.18 8.30 -33.37
N ASP A 12 20.62 7.32 -34.08
CA ASP A 12 19.29 7.38 -34.71
C ASP A 12 18.30 6.33 -34.16
N SER A 13 18.57 5.81 -32.95
CA SER A 13 17.65 4.91 -32.26
C SER A 13 16.57 5.73 -31.53
N PRO A 14 15.27 5.38 -31.66
CA PRO A 14 14.23 6.04 -30.87
C PRO A 14 14.57 5.89 -29.38
N PRO A 15 14.29 6.91 -28.54
CA PRO A 15 14.58 6.83 -27.13
C PRO A 15 13.93 5.57 -26.55
N PRO A 16 14.63 4.81 -25.69
CA PRO A 16 14.04 3.64 -25.07
C PRO A 16 12.74 4.04 -24.35
N PRO A 17 11.70 3.19 -24.35
CA PRO A 17 10.49 3.48 -23.59
C PRO A 17 10.88 3.75 -22.13
N PRO A 18 10.22 4.69 -21.44
CA PRO A 18 10.50 4.92 -20.04
C PRO A 18 10.37 3.58 -19.31
N LEU A 19 11.44 3.17 -18.63
CA LEU A 19 11.45 2.00 -17.76
C LEU A 19 10.19 2.08 -16.89
N PRO A 20 9.46 0.96 -16.66
CA PRO A 20 8.39 0.96 -15.69
C PRO A 20 9.00 1.47 -14.39
N SER A 21 8.60 2.66 -13.99
CA SER A 21 9.05 3.27 -12.75
C SER A 21 8.63 2.32 -11.66
N THR A 22 9.58 1.54 -11.16
CA THR A 22 9.45 0.86 -9.89
C THR A 22 9.26 1.99 -8.91
N SER A 23 8.01 2.36 -8.67
CA SER A 23 7.66 3.37 -7.71
C SER A 23 8.11 2.81 -6.37
N SER A 24 9.33 3.19 -5.99
CA SER A 24 9.71 3.40 -4.60
C SER A 24 8.88 4.58 -4.09
N GLY A 25 7.55 4.43 -4.15
CA GLY A 25 6.60 5.39 -3.68
C GLY A 25 6.85 5.56 -2.20
N SER A 26 6.81 6.81 -1.75
CA SER A 26 6.82 7.06 -0.32
C SER A 26 5.72 6.22 0.34
N PRO A 27 5.84 5.83 1.62
CA PRO A 27 4.77 5.12 2.32
C PRO A 27 3.41 5.79 2.14
N THR A 28 3.40 7.13 2.09
CA THR A 28 2.22 7.96 1.78
C THR A 28 1.61 7.67 0.40
N ASP A 29 2.41 7.41 -0.63
CA ASP A 29 1.91 7.11 -1.98
C ASP A 29 1.27 5.72 -2.03
N PHE A 30 1.86 4.75 -1.33
CA PHE A 30 1.25 3.43 -1.16
C PHE A 30 -0.10 3.55 -0.44
N LEU A 31 -0.14 4.33 0.64
CA LEU A 31 -1.33 4.59 1.43
C LEU A 31 -2.45 5.25 0.62
N LYS A 32 -2.14 6.21 -0.24
CA LYS A 32 -3.10 6.79 -1.18
C LYS A 32 -3.59 5.77 -2.21
N ALA A 33 -2.71 4.88 -2.68
CA ALA A 33 -3.05 3.87 -3.68
C ALA A 33 -3.95 2.74 -3.16
N VAL A 34 -4.11 2.60 -1.83
CA VAL A 34 -4.98 1.58 -1.22
C VAL A 34 -6.37 2.08 -0.86
N VAL A 35 -6.62 3.40 -0.93
CA VAL A 35 -7.96 3.97 -0.73
C VAL A 35 -8.94 3.40 -1.77
N GLY A 36 -10.14 3.06 -1.33
CA GLY A 36 -11.19 2.44 -2.15
C GLY A 36 -10.97 0.93 -2.40
N LYS A 37 -9.95 0.30 -1.79
CA LYS A 37 -9.71 -1.14 -1.89
C LYS A 37 -10.13 -1.86 -0.62
N ARG A 38 -10.44 -3.16 -0.74
CA ARG A 38 -10.60 -4.03 0.43
C ARG A 38 -9.24 -4.27 1.06
N VAL A 39 -9.13 -3.96 2.35
CA VAL A 39 -7.90 -4.07 3.13
C VAL A 39 -8.12 -4.95 4.37
N VAL A 40 -7.02 -5.46 4.91
CA VAL A 40 -6.97 -6.13 6.21
C VAL A 40 -6.09 -5.30 7.13
N VAL A 41 -6.66 -4.84 8.25
CA VAL A 41 -5.97 -4.10 9.28
C VAL A 41 -5.83 -4.99 10.50
N ARG A 42 -4.60 -5.43 10.80
CA ARG A 42 -4.29 -6.23 11.98
C ARG A 42 -3.91 -5.29 13.14
N LEU A 43 -4.64 -5.36 14.24
CA LEU A 43 -4.24 -4.72 15.49
C LEU A 43 -3.16 -5.54 16.21
N VAL A 44 -2.38 -4.88 17.07
CA VAL A 44 -1.37 -5.52 17.93
C VAL A 44 -1.97 -6.60 18.83
N SER A 45 -3.25 -6.47 19.19
CA SER A 45 -4.00 -7.48 19.95
C SER A 45 -4.18 -8.80 19.20
N GLY A 46 -3.86 -8.86 17.91
CA GLY A 46 -4.12 -10.02 17.07
C GLY A 46 -5.51 -10.02 16.42
N VAL A 47 -6.31 -8.97 16.58
CA VAL A 47 -7.62 -8.86 15.92
C VAL A 47 -7.46 -8.30 14.49
N ASP A 48 -8.12 -8.92 13.53
CA ASP A 48 -8.18 -8.47 12.13
C ASP A 48 -9.47 -7.69 11.89
N TYR A 49 -9.37 -6.49 11.32
CA TYR A 49 -10.49 -5.78 10.73
C TYR A 49 -10.38 -5.82 9.22
N ARG A 50 -11.43 -6.29 8.54
CA ARG A 50 -11.47 -6.41 7.09
C ARG A 50 -12.60 -5.55 6.56
N GLY A 51 -12.29 -4.63 5.65
CA GLY A 51 -13.27 -3.69 5.15
C GLY A 51 -12.79 -2.96 3.91
N LEU A 52 -13.65 -2.13 3.35
CA LEU A 52 -13.33 -1.19 2.29
C LEU A 52 -12.65 0.04 2.91
N LEU A 53 -11.45 0.39 2.44
CA LEU A 53 -10.75 1.57 2.95
C LEU A 53 -11.38 2.85 2.41
N SER A 54 -12.07 3.61 3.26
CA SER A 54 -12.67 4.89 2.89
C SER A 54 -11.68 6.04 3.02
N CYS A 55 -10.99 6.13 4.16
CA CYS A 55 -10.03 7.20 4.44
C CYS A 55 -8.84 6.68 5.27
N LEU A 56 -7.67 7.25 5.03
CA LEU A 56 -6.48 7.04 5.85
C LEU A 56 -5.62 8.31 5.91
N ASP A 57 -5.06 8.61 7.09
CA ASP A 57 -4.21 9.78 7.30
C ASP A 57 -2.75 9.44 7.67
N GLY A 58 -1.90 10.46 7.81
CA GLY A 58 -0.49 10.30 8.18
C GLY A 58 -0.24 9.82 9.61
N TYR A 59 -1.27 9.76 10.46
CA TYR A 59 -1.21 9.17 11.80
C TYR A 59 -1.70 7.72 11.82
N MET A 60 -2.00 7.15 10.65
CA MET A 60 -2.59 5.82 10.48
C MET A 60 -4.00 5.68 11.07
N ASN A 61 -4.76 6.77 11.22
CA ASN A 61 -6.20 6.66 11.47
C ASN A 61 -6.89 6.15 10.22
N ILE A 62 -7.80 5.18 10.37
CA ILE A 62 -8.39 4.42 9.27
C ILE A 62 -9.90 4.44 9.41
N ALA A 63 -10.61 4.90 8.38
CA ALA A 63 -12.04 4.68 8.24
C ALA A 63 -12.29 3.50 7.30
N LEU A 64 -13.03 2.50 7.77
CA LEU A 64 -13.41 1.32 7.02
C LEU A 64 -14.93 1.24 6.88
N GLU A 65 -15.38 0.91 5.68
CA GLU A 65 -16.77 0.55 5.38
C GLU A 65 -16.91 -0.97 5.25
N GLN A 66 -18.14 -1.47 5.42
CA GLN A 66 -18.46 -2.92 5.33
C GLN A 66 -17.52 -3.79 6.19
N THR A 67 -17.18 -3.29 7.38
CA THR A 67 -16.13 -3.84 8.23
C THR A 67 -16.59 -5.11 8.94
N GLU A 68 -15.76 -6.15 8.87
CA GLU A 68 -15.89 -7.38 9.63
C GLU A 68 -14.70 -7.52 10.58
N GLU A 69 -14.98 -7.97 11.81
CA GLU A 69 -13.97 -8.34 12.79
C GLU A 69 -13.71 -9.83 12.75
N HIS A 70 -12.42 -10.17 12.71
CA HIS A 70 -11.92 -11.53 12.63
C HIS A 70 -10.99 -11.78 13.82
N VAL A 71 -11.40 -12.67 14.73
CA VAL A 71 -10.56 -13.15 15.84
C VAL A 71 -10.19 -14.60 15.57
N ASN A 72 -8.89 -14.90 15.57
CA ASN A 72 -8.36 -16.24 15.24
C ASN A 72 -8.87 -16.77 13.88
N GLY A 73 -9.02 -15.88 12.89
CA GLY A 73 -9.47 -16.22 11.53
C GLY A 73 -10.97 -16.49 11.40
N ARG A 74 -11.78 -16.29 12.45
CA ARG A 74 -13.24 -16.41 12.40
C ARG A 74 -13.90 -15.05 12.53
N ILE A 75 -14.95 -14.82 11.76
CA ILE A 75 -15.78 -13.62 11.88
C ILE A 75 -16.46 -13.64 13.26
N THR A 76 -16.14 -12.67 14.10
CA THR A 76 -16.77 -12.47 15.40
C THR A 76 -17.83 -11.38 15.34
N ASN A 77 -17.65 -10.37 14.48
CA ASN A 77 -18.58 -9.26 14.39
C ASN A 77 -18.62 -8.61 12.99
N ARG A 78 -19.69 -7.87 12.71
CA ARG A 78 -19.88 -7.05 11.50
C ARG A 78 -20.30 -5.65 11.91
N TYR A 79 -19.41 -4.68 11.73
CA TYR A 79 -19.60 -3.31 12.20
C TYR A 79 -20.21 -2.39 11.12
N GLY A 80 -20.09 -2.74 9.83
CA GLY A 80 -20.44 -1.80 8.77
C GLY A 80 -19.40 -0.69 8.73
N ASP A 81 -19.73 0.49 9.25
CA ASP A 81 -18.81 1.62 9.27
C ASP A 81 -17.99 1.60 10.58
N ALA A 82 -16.67 1.56 10.45
CA ALA A 82 -15.74 1.48 11.57
C ALA A 82 -14.63 2.51 11.44
N PHE A 83 -14.22 3.08 12.58
CA PHE A 83 -13.08 3.98 12.67
C PHE A 83 -12.02 3.38 13.60
N ILE A 84 -10.83 3.14 13.04
CA ILE A 84 -9.68 2.60 13.75
C ILE A 84 -8.69 3.73 13.97
N ARG A 85 -8.37 4.01 15.23
CA ARG A 85 -7.38 5.02 15.57
C ARG A 85 -5.96 4.51 15.30
N GLY A 86 -5.20 5.29 14.53
CA GLY A 86 -3.77 5.13 14.39
C GLY A 86 -3.03 5.79 15.55
N ASN A 87 -1.95 5.15 15.99
CA ASN A 87 -1.19 5.52 17.19
C ASN A 87 -1.98 5.36 18.51
N ASN A 88 -2.07 4.13 19.00
CA ASN A 88 -2.26 3.86 20.42
C ASN A 88 -0.91 4.16 21.11
N GLY A 89 -0.75 5.40 21.56
CA GLY A 89 0.53 5.91 22.03
C GLY A 89 1.26 5.00 23.04
N SER A 90 2.56 4.88 22.81
CA SER A 90 3.56 4.93 23.88
C SER A 90 4.45 6.14 23.61
#